data_AF-A0A645CBH8-F1
#
_entry.id   AF-A0A645CBH8-F1
#
_cell.length_a   1.000
_cell.length_b   1.000
_cell.length_c   1.000
_cell.angle_alpha   90.00
_cell.angle_beta   90.00
_cell.angle_gamma   90.00
#
_symmetry.space_group_name_H-M   'P 1'
#
loop_
_entity.id
_entity.type
_entity.pdbx_description
1 polymer ?
#
loop_
_entity_poly.entity_id
_entity_poly.type
_entity_poly.pdbx_seq_one_letter_code
_entity_poly.pdbx_strand_id
1 'polypeptide(L)'
;MPFEENELEKYSAIEGDLLICEGGDGGRSAIWDKEYPICFQNHIHRVRPFSGIRSKYIYFFMFYSSLNGYINYYKKGIGIQSLSGNSLSSIKLPLPPISEQKRIVKKIEEAFSYLDEIADSIKA
;
A
#
# COMPACT_ATOMS: atom_id res chain seq x y z
N MET A 1 6.88 -14.71 19.68
CA MET A 1 6.92 -13.84 20.87
C MET A 1 5.57 -13.13 20.95
N PRO A 2 4.86 -13.18 22.08
CA PRO A 2 3.63 -12.39 22.24
C PRO A 2 3.99 -10.89 22.17
N PHE A 3 3.08 -10.08 21.64
CA PHE A 3 3.22 -8.61 21.64
C PHE A 3 2.94 -8.08 23.05
N GLU A 4 3.74 -7.14 23.53
CA GLU A 4 3.44 -6.38 24.73
C GLU A 4 2.39 -5.28 24.44
N GLU A 5 1.63 -4.82 25.43
CA GLU A 5 0.54 -3.84 25.22
C GLU A 5 1.03 -2.52 24.60
N ASN A 6 2.22 -2.07 24.98
CA ASN A 6 2.90 -0.89 24.43
C ASN A 6 3.37 -1.09 22.98
N GLU A 7 3.49 -2.32 22.50
CA GLU A 7 3.87 -2.64 21.12
C GLU A 7 2.67 -2.63 20.17
N LEU A 8 1.45 -2.82 20.69
CA LEU A 8 0.22 -2.87 19.90
C LEU A 8 -0.03 -1.58 19.13
N GLU A 9 0.25 -0.42 19.71
CA GLU A 9 0.07 0.87 19.01
C GLU A 9 0.91 0.95 17.73
N LYS A 10 2.11 0.35 17.76
CA LYS A 10 3.09 0.42 16.69
C LYS A 10 2.90 -0.67 15.64
N TYR A 11 2.54 -1.88 16.05
CA TYR A 11 2.50 -3.06 15.19
C TYR A 11 1.10 -3.59 14.91
N SER A 12 0.05 -2.78 15.15
CA SER A 12 -1.32 -3.11 14.76
C SER A 12 -1.78 -2.41 13.50
N ALA A 13 -2.65 -3.06 12.74
CA ALA A 13 -3.39 -2.48 11.63
C ALA A 13 -4.90 -2.53 11.92
N ILE A 14 -5.60 -1.51 11.46
CA ILE A 14 -7.08 -1.43 11.48
C ILE A 14 -7.60 -1.23 10.06
N GLU A 15 -8.91 -1.34 9.88
CA GLU A 15 -9.55 -1.16 8.58
C GLU A 15 -9.12 0.17 7.91
N GLY A 16 -8.75 0.08 6.64
CA GLY A 16 -8.30 1.21 5.83
C GLY A 16 -6.80 1.50 5.93
N ASP A 17 -6.05 0.87 6.84
CA ASP A 17 -4.60 1.01 6.84
C ASP A 17 -3.98 0.41 5.58
N LEU A 18 -2.95 1.07 5.05
CA LEU A 18 -2.12 0.53 3.98
C LEU A 18 -0.89 -0.13 4.59
N LEU A 19 -0.74 -1.43 4.35
CA LEU A 19 0.43 -2.22 4.74
C LEU A 19 1.41 -2.26 3.57
N ILE A 20 2.67 -1.94 3.84
CA ILE A 20 3.73 -1.88 2.82
C ILE A 20 4.92 -2.71 3.28
N CYS A 21 5.40 -3.62 2.43
CA CYS A 21 6.58 -4.42 2.71
C CYS A 21 7.82 -3.51 2.84
N GLU A 22 8.58 -3.70 3.92
CA GLU A 22 9.91 -3.11 4.09
C GLU A 22 10.95 -3.93 3.34
N GLY A 23 11.11 -5.22 3.68
CA GLY A 23 12.14 -6.10 3.15
C GLY A 23 11.64 -7.08 2.07
N GLY A 24 12.57 -7.60 1.27
CA GLY A 24 12.28 -8.56 0.20
C GLY A 24 11.74 -7.87 -1.04
N ASP A 25 10.45 -7.57 -1.02
CA ASP A 25 9.74 -6.87 -2.11
C ASP A 25 9.28 -5.48 -1.64
N GLY A 26 10.27 -4.64 -1.32
CA GLY A 26 10.03 -3.31 -0.74
C GLY A 26 9.00 -2.51 -1.55
N GLY A 27 8.02 -1.91 -0.89
CA GLY A 27 6.99 -1.10 -1.57
C GLY A 27 5.80 -1.88 -2.12
N ARG A 28 5.84 -3.22 -2.17
CA ARG A 28 4.61 -4.01 -2.36
C ARG A 28 3.64 -3.70 -1.22
N SER A 29 2.37 -3.53 -1.56
CA SER A 29 1.39 -3.05 -0.60
C SER A 29 0.03 -3.73 -0.71
N ALA A 30 -0.73 -3.68 0.38
CA ALA A 30 -2.10 -4.14 0.49
C ALA A 30 -2.87 -3.25 1.47
N ILE A 31 -4.16 -3.04 1.21
CA ILE A 31 -5.03 -2.35 2.15
C ILE A 31 -5.61 -3.40 3.10
N TRP A 32 -5.56 -3.12 4.39
CA TRP A 32 -6.29 -3.90 5.37
C TRP A 32 -7.78 -3.56 5.27
N ASP A 33 -8.58 -4.47 4.73
CA ASP A 33 -9.99 -4.28 4.39
C ASP A 33 -10.93 -5.04 5.33
N LYS A 34 -10.41 -5.52 6.47
CA LYS A 34 -11.18 -6.30 7.45
C LYS A 34 -11.59 -5.43 8.64
N GLU A 35 -12.79 -5.69 9.15
CA GLU A 35 -13.40 -4.98 10.27
C GLU A 35 -12.73 -5.29 11.63
N TYR A 36 -11.82 -6.26 11.69
CA TYR A 36 -11.07 -6.61 12.90
C TYR A 36 -9.59 -6.16 12.79
N PRO A 37 -8.97 -5.73 13.90
CA PRO A 37 -7.56 -5.37 13.90
C PRO A 37 -6.66 -6.60 13.82
N ILE A 38 -5.44 -6.42 13.30
CA ILE A 38 -4.39 -7.44 13.34
C ILE A 38 -3.10 -6.87 13.89
N CYS A 39 -2.21 -7.74 14.35
CA CYS A 39 -0.80 -7.41 14.55
C CYS A 39 0.04 -7.98 13.42
N PHE A 40 1.10 -7.27 13.03
CA PHE A 40 2.04 -7.69 11.99
C PHE A 40 3.47 -7.77 12.53
N GLN A 41 4.30 -8.59 11.88
CA GLN A 41 5.71 -8.74 12.26
C GLN A 41 6.55 -7.53 11.82
N ASN A 42 7.75 -7.43 12.41
CA ASN A 42 8.80 -6.53 11.94
C ASN A 42 9.06 -6.79 10.45
N HIS A 43 9.18 -5.74 9.63
CA HIS A 43 9.23 -5.70 8.15
C HIS A 43 7.94 -5.32 7.40
N ILE A 44 6.91 -4.85 8.10
CA ILE A 44 5.76 -4.18 7.48
C ILE A 44 5.68 -2.75 8.00
N HIS A 45 5.53 -1.80 7.08
CA HIS A 45 5.15 -0.43 7.39
C HIS A 45 3.63 -0.31 7.39
N ARG A 46 3.10 0.38 8.40
CA ARG A 46 1.73 0.88 8.39
C ARG A 46 1.71 2.32 7.91
N VAL A 47 0.95 2.57 6.85
CA VAL A 47 0.59 3.91 6.39
C VAL A 47 -0.89 4.13 6.67
N ARG A 48 -1.18 4.96 7.68
CA ARG A 48 -2.54 5.38 8.03
C ARG A 48 -2.80 6.78 7.46
N PRO A 49 -3.68 6.94 6.45
CA PRO A 49 -3.95 8.26 5.89
C PRO A 49 -4.63 9.18 6.90
N PHE A 50 -4.29 10.47 6.86
CA PHE A 50 -5.03 11.51 7.56
C PHE A 50 -6.35 11.82 6.84
N SER A 51 -7.21 12.63 7.48
CA SER A 51 -8.46 13.10 6.88
C SER A 51 -8.22 13.73 5.50
N GLY A 52 -9.08 13.40 4.53
CA GLY A 52 -8.99 13.91 3.15
C GLY A 52 -8.07 13.12 2.22
N ILE A 53 -7.47 12.02 2.67
CA ILE A 53 -6.63 11.14 1.84
C ILE A 53 -7.23 9.74 1.78
N ARG A 54 -7.35 9.15 0.58
CA ARG A 54 -7.87 7.78 0.41
C ARG A 54 -6.74 6.75 0.37
N SER A 55 -6.84 5.69 1.17
CA SER A 55 -5.90 4.56 1.15
C SER A 55 -5.78 3.93 -0.24
N LYS A 56 -6.90 3.76 -0.95
CA LYS A 56 -6.91 3.27 -2.36
C LYS A 56 -6.12 4.15 -3.32
N TYR A 57 -6.09 5.47 -3.09
CA TYR A 57 -5.31 6.37 -3.91
C TYR A 57 -3.80 6.17 -3.67
N ILE A 58 -3.38 6.09 -2.41
CA ILE A 58 -1.99 5.79 -2.04
C ILE A 58 -1.58 4.40 -2.58
N TYR A 59 -2.46 3.40 -2.45
CA TYR A 59 -2.23 2.05 -2.97
C TYR A 59 -1.94 2.07 -4.48
N PHE A 60 -2.80 2.71 -5.29
CA PHE A 60 -2.56 2.77 -6.73
C PHE A 60 -1.33 3.58 -7.11
N PHE A 61 -1.01 4.63 -6.35
CA PHE A 61 0.26 5.34 -6.53
C PHE A 61 1.48 4.44 -6.25
N MET A 62 1.46 3.67 -5.16
CA MET A 62 2.53 2.73 -4.82
C MET A 62 2.62 1.60 -5.85
N PHE A 63 1.49 1.08 -6.30
CA PHE A 63 1.41 0.07 -7.36
C PHE A 63 2.04 0.58 -8.66
N TYR A 64 1.63 1.76 -9.13
CA TYR A 64 2.20 2.40 -10.31
C TYR A 64 3.71 2.69 -10.15
N SER A 65 4.12 3.18 -8.98
CA SER A 65 5.52 3.46 -8.64
C SER A 65 6.39 2.19 -8.64
N SER A 66 5.80 1.05 -8.30
CA SER A 66 6.45 -0.25 -8.42
C SER A 66 6.62 -0.67 -9.86
N LEU A 67 5.58 -0.51 -10.69
CA LEU A 67 5.59 -0.90 -12.09
C LEU A 67 6.54 -0.05 -12.95
N ASN A 68 6.58 1.26 -12.72
CA ASN A 68 7.41 2.17 -13.50
C ASN A 68 8.86 2.30 -12.98
N GLY A 69 9.20 1.59 -11.90
CA GLY A 69 10.52 1.61 -11.28
C GLY A 69 10.83 2.81 -10.40
N TYR A 70 9.91 3.77 -10.22
CA TYR A 70 10.10 4.94 -9.35
C TYR A 70 10.40 4.54 -7.90
N ILE A 71 9.79 3.47 -7.40
CA ILE A 71 10.03 2.98 -6.04
C ILE A 71 11.48 2.52 -5.83
N ASN A 72 12.18 2.12 -6.90
CA ASN A 72 13.53 1.56 -6.81
C ASN A 72 14.57 2.62 -6.42
N TYR A 73 14.31 3.91 -6.66
CA TYR A 73 15.17 5.00 -6.18
C TYR A 73 15.19 5.12 -4.65
N TYR A 74 14.17 4.57 -3.98
CA TYR A 74 14.01 4.63 -2.53
C TYR A 74 14.45 3.34 -1.83
N LYS A 75 14.61 2.25 -2.59
CA LYS A 75 15.10 0.97 -2.11
C LYS A 75 16.62 1.01 -1.91
N LYS A 76 17.09 0.31 -0.90
CA LYS A 76 18.53 0.12 -0.61
C LYS A 76 18.83 -1.35 -0.38
N GLY A 77 20.06 -1.76 -0.65
CA GLY A 77 20.53 -3.14 -0.48
C GLY A 77 20.96 -3.77 -1.80
N ILE A 78 22.02 -4.58 -1.76
CA ILE A 78 22.61 -5.23 -2.94
C ILE A 78 21.96 -6.59 -3.21
N GLY A 79 21.68 -7.37 -2.15
CA GLY A 79 20.98 -8.66 -2.23
C GLY A 79 19.48 -8.50 -2.01
N ILE A 80 19.07 -8.42 -0.74
CA ILE A 80 17.67 -8.16 -0.37
C ILE A 80 17.48 -6.64 -0.35
N GLN A 81 16.68 -6.14 -1.30
CA GLN A 81 16.31 -4.73 -1.31
C GLN A 81 15.29 -4.44 -0.20
N SER A 82 15.51 -3.35 0.52
CA SER A 82 14.65 -2.87 1.60
C SER A 82 14.24 -1.42 1.36
N LEU A 83 12.97 -1.12 1.64
CA LEU A 83 12.40 0.21 1.68
C LEU A 83 12.27 0.63 3.15
N SER A 84 13.30 1.28 3.71
CA SER A 84 13.27 1.74 5.10
C SER A 84 12.12 2.73 5.36
N GLY A 85 11.68 2.86 6.61
CA GLY A 85 10.64 3.84 6.98
C GLY A 85 11.02 5.29 6.63
N ASN A 86 12.30 5.65 6.75
CA ASN A 86 12.81 6.97 6.34
C ASN A 86 12.79 7.16 4.81
N SER A 87 13.09 6.10 4.04
CA SER A 87 12.95 6.14 2.59
C SER A 87 11.49 6.31 2.19
N LEU A 88 10.59 5.52 2.79
CA LEU A 88 9.16 5.56 2.54
C LEU A 88 8.58 6.96 2.82
N SER A 89 8.95 7.59 3.94
CA SER A 89 8.48 8.94 4.31
C SER A 89 9.01 10.04 3.40
N SER A 90 10.11 9.79 2.66
CA SER A 90 10.69 10.74 1.71
C SER A 90 10.03 10.72 0.32
N ILE A 91 9.20 9.71 0.04
CA ILE A 91 8.51 9.57 -1.25
C ILE A 91 7.53 10.73 -1.44
N LYS A 92 7.64 11.42 -2.58
CA LYS A 92 6.72 12.49 -2.97
C LYS A 92 5.45 11.91 -3.59
N LEU A 93 4.36 11.95 -2.83
CA LEU A 93 3.01 11.60 -3.29
C LEU A 93 2.33 12.85 -3.88
N PRO A 94 1.96 12.87 -5.17
CA PRO A 94 1.05 13.87 -5.72
C PRO A 94 -0.29 13.75 -4.99
N LEU A 95 -0.81 14.83 -4.40
CA LEU A 95 -2.03 14.77 -3.61
C LEU A 95 -3.09 15.73 -4.15
N PRO A 96 -3.94 15.27 -5.09
CA PRO A 96 -5.02 16.10 -5.63
C PRO A 96 -6.20 16.18 -4.63
N PRO A 97 -7.18 17.07 -4.87
CA PRO A 97 -8.39 17.16 -4.06
C PRO A 97 -9.12 15.81 -3.94
N ILE A 98 -9.88 15.62 -2.85
CA ILE A 98 -10.55 14.35 -2.55
C ILE A 98 -11.49 13.86 -3.66
N SER A 99 -12.15 14.77 -4.38
CA SER A 99 -13.00 14.46 -5.53
C SER A 99 -12.19 13.82 -6.66
N GLU A 100 -10.98 14.34 -6.90
CA GLU A 100 -10.09 13.86 -7.94
C GLU A 100 -9.43 12.53 -7.54
N GLN A 101 -9.06 12.36 -6.27
CA GLN A 101 -8.62 11.06 -5.76
C GLN A 101 -9.69 9.97 -5.99
N LYS A 102 -10.97 10.28 -5.72
CA LYS A 102 -12.10 9.36 -5.98
C LYS A 102 -12.25 9.06 -7.47
N ARG A 103 -12.17 10.09 -8.32
CA ARG A 103 -12.28 9.93 -9.78
C ARG A 103 -11.21 9.01 -10.34
N ILE A 104 -9.96 9.19 -9.92
CA ILE A 104 -8.81 8.37 -10.33
C ILE A 104 -9.01 6.92 -9.89
N VAL A 105 -9.28 6.69 -8.59
CA VAL A 105 -9.52 5.35 -8.03
C VAL A 105 -10.64 4.64 -8.80
N LYS A 106 -11.77 5.31 -9.01
CA LYS A 106 -12.92 4.75 -9.73
C LYS A 106 -12.54 4.30 -11.14
N LYS A 107 -11.77 5.11 -11.88
CA LYS A 107 -11.35 4.76 -13.24
C LYS A 107 -10.42 3.56 -13.31
N ILE A 108 -9.54 3.39 -12.33
CA ILE A 108 -8.65 2.23 -12.26
C ILE A 108 -9.46 0.96 -11.93
N GLU A 109 -10.39 1.05 -10.97
CA GLU A 109 -11.26 -0.08 -10.59
C GLU A 109 -12.19 -0.51 -11.73
N GLU A 110 -12.80 0.46 -12.45
CA GLU A 110 -13.59 0.17 -13.67
C GLU A 110 -12.75 -0.60 -14.70
N ALA A 111 -11.49 -0.20 -14.92
CA ALA A 111 -10.60 -0.87 -15.87
C ALA A 111 -10.27 -2.31 -15.44
N PHE A 112 -9.95 -2.55 -14.17
CA PHE A 112 -9.69 -3.91 -13.67
C PHE A 112 -10.93 -4.79 -13.75
N SER A 113 -12.12 -4.25 -13.44
CA SER A 113 -13.39 -4.99 -13.57
C SER A 113 -13.61 -5.51 -15.00
N TYR A 114 -13.38 -4.68 -16.02
CA TYR A 114 -13.49 -5.12 -17.41
C TYR A 114 -12.44 -6.18 -17.78
N LEU A 115 -11.22 -6.08 -17.25
CA LEU A 115 -10.17 -7.06 -17.49
C LEU A 115 -10.51 -8.42 -16.85
N ASP A 116 -11.09 -8.42 -15.66
CA ASP A 116 -11.53 -9.62 -14.97
C ASP A 116 -12.67 -10.31 -15.73
N GLU A 117 -13.68 -9.54 -16.20
CA GLU A 117 -14.78 -10.05 -17.03
C GLU A 117 -14.26 -10.74 -18.31
N ILE A 118 -13.32 -10.10 -19.01
CA ILE A 118 -12.68 -10.67 -20.21
C ILE A 118 -11.92 -11.95 -19.85
N ALA A 119 -11.10 -11.92 -18.79
CA ALA A 119 -10.30 -13.06 -18.37
C ALA A 119 -11.17 -14.27 -18.01
N ASP A 120 -12.33 -14.05 -17.38
CA ASP A 120 -13.25 -15.11 -17.01
C ASP A 120 -14.02 -15.66 -18.22
N SER A 121 -14.34 -14.83 -19.21
CA SER A 121 -14.95 -15.28 -20.47
C SER A 121 -14.08 -16.24 -21.30
N ILE A 122 -12.75 -16.19 -21.13
CA ILE A 122 -11.77 -17.00 -21.88
C ILE A 122 -11.50 -18.35 -21.17
N LYS A 123 -11.84 -18.47 -19.88
CA LYS A 123 -11.63 -19.70 -19.09
C LYS A 123 -12.77 -20.72 -19.26
N ALA A 124 -13.90 -20.32 -19.86
CA ALA A 124 -15.04 -21.17 -20.18
C ALA A 124 -14.86 -21.86 -21.54
#